data_AF-A0A1Y6F7M2-F1
#
_entry.id   AF-A0A1Y6F7M2-F1
#
_cell.length_a   1.000
_cell.length_b   1.000
_cell.length_c   1.000
_cell.angle_alpha   90.00
_cell.angle_beta   90.00
_cell.angle_gamma   90.00
#
_symmetry.space_group_name_H-M   'P 1'
#
loop_
_entity.id
_entity.type
_entity.pdbx_description
1 polymer ?
#
loop_
_entity_poly.entity_id
_entity_poly.type
_entity_poly.pdbx_seq_one_letter_code
_entity_poly.pdbx_strand_id
1 'polypeptide(L)'
;MKQSIYGLLLLLALILSPVANLMESVMVIHMHMQMPLLIFTGFLIARFFQLRFPHFFEKWNGNGVPGILLFVIIVVYWTLPRSMDEALNEQSMELFKFVSLPLLAGIPLRDSWKKLRPIGKDITFYFFAILFFGMGWLYIDSPVQLCNNYLVIEQITLGWGFLTTAICMVIYKVYIAFVDPSKYE
;
A
#
# COMPACT_ATOMS: atom_id res chain seq x y z
N MET A 1 -1.88 -14.85 17.60
CA MET A 1 -1.93 -15.90 16.56
C MET A 1 -3.18 -15.81 15.67
N LYS A 2 -4.39 -15.59 16.23
CA LYS A 2 -5.62 -15.43 15.43
C LYS A 2 -5.52 -14.40 14.29
N GLN A 3 -4.93 -13.23 14.54
CA GLN A 3 -4.70 -12.20 13.50
C GLN A 3 -3.88 -12.70 12.30
N SER A 4 -2.82 -13.47 12.54
CA SER A 4 -1.97 -14.00 11.48
C SER A 4 -2.69 -15.06 10.65
N ILE A 5 -3.62 -15.81 11.25
CA ILE A 5 -4.49 -16.74 10.52
C ILE A 5 -5.43 -15.97 9.60
N TYR A 6 -6.06 -14.89 10.08
CA TYR A 6 -6.91 -14.05 9.21
C TYR A 6 -6.13 -13.41 8.06
N GLY A 7 -4.91 -12.94 8.33
CA GLY A 7 -4.03 -12.44 7.28
C GLY A 7 -3.70 -13.49 6.22
N LEU A 8 -3.41 -14.73 6.65
CA LEU A 8 -3.15 -15.84 5.73
C LEU A 8 -4.39 -16.21 4.91
N LEU A 9 -5.56 -16.32 5.55
CA LEU A 9 -6.81 -16.63 4.87
C LEU A 9 -7.17 -15.56 3.83
N LEU A 10 -6.98 -14.29 4.18
CA LEU A 10 -7.18 -13.18 3.25
C LEU A 10 -6.19 -13.23 2.08
N LEU A 11 -4.92 -13.54 2.33
CA LEU A 11 -3.92 -13.67 1.27
C LEU A 11 -4.28 -14.80 0.31
N LEU A 12 -4.66 -15.96 0.84
CA LEU A 12 -5.12 -17.09 0.04
C LEU A 12 -6.34 -16.71 -0.80
N ALA A 13 -7.32 -16.02 -0.20
CA ALA A 13 -8.50 -15.57 -0.92
C ALA A 13 -8.17 -14.61 -2.08
N LEU A 14 -7.22 -13.69 -1.88
CA LEU A 14 -6.80 -12.72 -2.91
C LEU A 14 -5.99 -13.34 -4.05
N ILE A 15 -5.32 -14.48 -3.81
CA ILE A 15 -4.54 -15.21 -4.82
C ILE A 15 -5.43 -16.13 -5.67
N LEU A 16 -6.60 -16.55 -5.17
CA LEU A 16 -7.51 -17.41 -5.94
C LEU A 16 -7.89 -16.74 -7.26
N SER A 17 -7.68 -17.44 -8.38
CA SER A 17 -7.87 -16.89 -9.73
C SER A 17 -9.22 -16.17 -9.95
N PRO A 18 -10.38 -16.68 -9.47
CA PRO A 18 -11.64 -15.96 -9.63
C PRO A 18 -11.65 -14.59 -8.95
N VAL A 19 -11.02 -14.47 -7.78
CA VAL A 19 -10.96 -13.23 -7.00
C VAL A 19 -9.93 -12.28 -7.61
N ALA A 20 -8.74 -12.80 -7.94
CA ALA A 20 -7.69 -12.03 -8.60
C ALA A 20 -8.19 -11.44 -9.92
N ASN A 21 -8.74 -12.27 -10.81
CA ASN A 21 -9.26 -11.81 -12.11
C ASN A 21 -10.37 -10.77 -11.96
N LEU A 22 -11.27 -10.93 -10.98
CA LEU A 22 -12.33 -9.95 -10.72
C LEU A 22 -11.75 -8.61 -10.26
N MET A 23 -10.84 -8.62 -9.29
CA MET A 23 -10.23 -7.39 -8.76
C MET A 23 -9.33 -6.69 -9.78
N GLU A 24 -8.69 -7.48 -10.65
CA GLU A 24 -7.78 -6.99 -11.68
C GLU A 24 -8.50 -6.51 -12.94
N SER A 25 -9.78 -6.88 -13.12
CA SER A 25 -10.60 -6.43 -14.26
C SER A 25 -10.93 -4.94 -14.24
N VAL A 26 -10.80 -4.27 -13.09
CA VAL A 26 -11.07 -2.83 -12.95
C VAL A 26 -9.88 -2.14 -12.31
N MET A 27 -9.32 -1.14 -13.00
CA MET A 27 -8.06 -0.49 -12.60
C MET A 27 -8.08 0.06 -11.17
N VAL A 28 -9.17 0.74 -10.79
CA VAL A 28 -9.30 1.32 -9.45
C VAL A 28 -9.42 0.24 -8.36
N ILE A 29 -10.04 -0.90 -8.66
CA ILE A 29 -10.15 -2.01 -7.71
C ILE A 29 -8.79 -2.69 -7.55
N HIS A 30 -8.04 -2.89 -8.64
CA HIS A 30 -6.70 -3.45 -8.60
C HIS A 30 -5.78 -2.61 -7.70
N MET A 31 -5.69 -1.29 -7.94
CA MET A 31 -4.73 -0.43 -7.22
C MET A 31 -5.23 0.10 -5.88
N HIS A 32 -6.49 0.49 -5.73
CA HIS A 32 -7.01 1.07 -4.47
C HIS A 32 -7.70 0.07 -3.56
N MET A 33 -7.83 -1.21 -3.97
CA MET A 33 -8.42 -2.25 -3.13
C MET A 33 -7.53 -3.49 -3.02
N GLN A 34 -7.20 -4.16 -4.13
CA GLN A 34 -6.43 -5.42 -4.08
C GLN A 34 -5.03 -5.19 -3.51
N MET A 35 -4.26 -4.24 -4.06
CA MET A 35 -2.90 -3.98 -3.59
C MET A 35 -2.84 -3.53 -2.11
N PRO A 36 -3.69 -2.59 -1.63
CA PRO A 36 -3.78 -2.26 -0.22
C PRO A 36 -4.19 -3.45 0.67
N LEU A 37 -5.11 -4.30 0.21
CA LEU A 37 -5.49 -5.52 0.94
C LEU A 37 -4.33 -6.51 1.04
N LEU A 38 -3.49 -6.63 -0.01
CA LEU A 38 -2.26 -7.43 0.06
C LEU A 38 -1.29 -6.89 1.11
N ILE A 39 -1.05 -5.58 1.15
CA ILE A 39 -0.27 -4.94 2.23
C ILE A 39 -0.90 -5.24 3.59
N PHE A 40 -2.22 -5.15 3.71
CA PHE A 40 -2.95 -5.42 4.94
C PHE A 40 -2.80 -6.89 5.40
N THR A 41 -2.76 -7.85 4.47
CA THR A 41 -2.48 -9.26 4.83
C THR A 41 -1.12 -9.40 5.50
N GLY A 42 -0.08 -8.78 4.92
CA GLY A 42 1.27 -8.73 5.49
C GLY A 42 1.28 -8.08 6.87
N PHE A 43 0.55 -6.98 7.03
CA PHE A 43 0.42 -6.28 8.30
C PHE A 43 -0.19 -7.18 9.40
N LEU A 44 -1.18 -8.01 9.07
CA LEU A 44 -1.79 -8.98 9.99
C LEU A 44 -0.87 -10.17 10.30
N ILE A 45 -0.15 -10.65 9.28
CA ILE A 45 0.78 -11.78 9.40
C ILE A 45 2.03 -11.40 10.20
N ALA A 46 2.49 -10.15 10.14
CA ALA A 46 3.73 -9.65 10.75
C ALA A 46 3.95 -10.09 12.21
N ARG A 47 2.87 -10.18 13.01
CA ARG A 47 2.97 -10.61 14.42
C ARG A 47 3.58 -12.02 14.56
N PHE A 48 3.33 -12.92 13.62
CA PHE A 48 3.95 -14.24 13.60
C PHE A 48 5.47 -14.14 13.43
N PHE A 49 5.94 -13.36 12.45
CA PHE A 49 7.37 -13.15 12.19
C PHE A 49 8.08 -12.42 13.33
N GLN A 50 7.44 -11.42 13.93
CA GLN A 50 7.98 -10.69 15.09
C GLN A 50 8.22 -11.61 16.29
N LEU A 51 7.32 -12.57 16.53
CA LEU A 51 7.47 -13.52 17.63
C LEU A 51 8.50 -14.62 17.32
N ARG A 52 8.61 -15.03 16.04
CA ARG A 52 9.52 -16.09 15.62
C ARG A 52 10.96 -15.62 15.43
N PHE A 53 11.16 -14.37 14.98
CA PHE A 53 12.46 -13.79 14.65
C PHE A 53 12.68 -12.41 15.31
N PRO A 54 12.52 -12.26 16.63
CA PRO A 54 12.61 -10.95 17.29
C PRO A 54 13.97 -10.28 17.08
N HIS A 55 15.06 -11.03 17.23
CA HIS A 55 16.44 -10.53 17.04
C HIS A 55 16.70 -9.97 15.64
N PHE A 56 16.06 -10.51 14.59
CA PHE A 56 16.18 -9.99 13.23
C PHE A 56 15.60 -8.58 13.14
N PHE A 57 14.37 -8.38 13.64
CA PHE A 57 13.70 -7.09 13.61
C PHE A 57 14.33 -6.04 14.53
N GLU A 58 14.90 -6.46 15.65
CA GLU A 58 15.66 -5.56 16.53
C GLU A 58 16.96 -5.09 15.88
N LYS A 59 17.71 -6.01 15.26
CA LYS A 59 18.99 -5.69 14.60
C LYS A 59 18.80 -4.88 13.31
N TRP A 60 17.86 -5.29 12.47
CA TRP A 60 17.63 -4.66 11.15
C TRP A 60 16.81 -3.37 11.24
N ASN A 61 15.82 -3.31 12.15
CA ASN A 61 14.84 -2.24 12.20
C ASN A 61 14.66 -1.70 13.63
N GLY A 62 15.75 -1.31 14.27
CA GLY A 62 15.74 -0.83 15.66
C GLY A 62 14.90 0.45 15.87
N ASN A 63 14.91 1.38 14.91
CA ASN A 63 14.22 2.68 15.00
C ASN A 63 13.00 2.82 14.06
N GLY A 64 12.64 1.76 13.32
CA GLY A 64 11.54 1.77 12.35
C GLY A 64 11.86 2.43 11.00
N VAL A 65 12.98 3.16 10.85
CA VAL A 65 13.29 3.88 9.61
C VAL A 65 13.56 2.93 8.45
N PRO A 66 14.40 1.88 8.58
CA PRO A 66 14.66 0.93 7.50
C PRO A 66 13.40 0.25 6.96
N GLY A 67 12.48 -0.13 7.85
CA GLY A 67 11.26 -0.81 7.42
C GLY A 67 10.23 0.12 6.77
N ILE A 68 10.13 1.40 7.20
CA ILE A 68 9.31 2.38 6.49
C ILE A 68 9.92 2.74 5.14
N LEU A 69 11.25 2.84 5.04
CA LEU A 69 11.91 3.08 3.77
C LEU A 69 11.60 1.94 2.77
N LEU A 70 11.72 0.69 3.21
CA LEU A 70 11.37 -0.47 2.38
C LEU A 70 9.89 -0.45 1.97
N PHE A 71 8.99 -0.15 2.90
CA PHE A 71 7.58 0.03 2.61
C PHE A 71 7.34 1.08 1.54
N VAL A 72 7.94 2.27 1.67
CA VAL A 72 7.82 3.36 0.69
C VAL A 72 8.33 2.93 -0.68
N ILE A 73 9.50 2.30 -0.77
CA ILE A 73 10.07 1.84 -2.05
C ILE A 73 9.11 0.89 -2.76
N ILE A 74 8.58 -0.09 -2.04
CA ILE A 74 7.68 -1.11 -2.62
C ILE A 74 6.36 -0.49 -3.05
N VAL A 75 5.76 0.38 -2.23
CA VAL A 75 4.49 1.04 -2.60
C VAL A 75 4.69 1.98 -3.78
N VAL A 76 5.77 2.78 -3.80
CA VAL A 76 6.08 3.65 -4.94
C VAL A 76 6.25 2.85 -6.22
N TYR A 77 7.00 1.75 -6.16
CA TYR A 77 7.15 0.85 -7.31
C TYR A 77 5.80 0.37 -7.84
N TRP A 78 4.93 -0.12 -6.96
CA TRP A 78 3.61 -0.60 -7.36
C TRP A 78 2.61 0.49 -7.75
N THR A 79 2.88 1.76 -7.40
CA THR A 79 2.07 2.88 -7.89
C THR A 79 2.37 3.26 -9.34
N LEU A 80 3.49 2.78 -9.92
CA LEU A 80 3.86 3.07 -11.29
C LEU A 80 2.91 2.37 -12.28
N PRO A 81 2.39 3.09 -13.30
CA PRO A 81 1.47 2.51 -14.30
C PRO A 81 2.06 1.29 -15.00
N ARG A 82 3.37 1.36 -15.28
CA ARG A 82 4.13 0.28 -15.95
C ARG A 82 4.17 -1.00 -15.12
N SER A 83 4.47 -0.90 -13.82
CA SER A 83 4.55 -2.07 -12.95
C SER A 83 3.20 -2.77 -12.81
N MET A 84 2.11 -1.99 -12.79
CA MET A 84 0.76 -2.56 -12.81
C MET A 84 0.46 -3.30 -14.12
N ASP A 85 0.80 -2.70 -15.27
CA ASP A 85 0.58 -3.32 -16.58
C ASP A 85 1.40 -4.62 -16.74
N GLU A 86 2.66 -4.62 -16.29
CA GLU A 86 3.52 -5.81 -16.30
C GLU A 86 2.95 -6.93 -15.42
N ALA A 87 2.30 -6.63 -14.29
CA ALA A 87 1.70 -7.65 -13.42
C ALA A 87 0.49 -8.38 -14.03
N LEU A 88 -0.10 -7.87 -15.12
CA LEU A 88 -1.19 -8.55 -15.85
C LEU A 88 -0.66 -9.38 -17.03
N ASN A 89 0.52 -9.02 -17.54
CA ASN A 89 1.10 -9.65 -18.73
C ASN A 89 2.14 -10.74 -18.37
N GLU A 90 2.85 -10.57 -17.26
CA GLU A 90 4.00 -11.40 -16.88
C GLU A 90 3.74 -12.11 -15.55
N GLN A 91 3.71 -13.45 -15.58
CA GLN A 91 3.46 -14.27 -14.38
C GLN A 91 4.51 -14.01 -13.29
N SER A 92 5.76 -13.71 -13.66
CA SER A 92 6.81 -13.37 -12.70
C SER A 92 6.49 -12.09 -11.92
N MET A 93 5.87 -11.11 -12.58
CA MET A 93 5.48 -9.82 -12.01
C MET A 93 4.20 -9.95 -11.18
N GLU A 94 3.26 -10.78 -11.62
CA GLU A 94 2.08 -11.16 -10.83
C GLU A 94 2.49 -11.82 -9.50
N LEU A 95 3.39 -12.83 -9.56
CA LEU A 95 3.94 -13.46 -8.36
C LEU A 95 4.69 -12.45 -7.49
N PHE A 96 5.48 -11.56 -8.11
CA PHE A 96 6.16 -10.51 -7.38
C PHE A 96 5.18 -9.58 -6.66
N LYS A 97 4.03 -9.22 -7.25
CA LYS A 97 2.96 -8.44 -6.60
C LYS A 97 2.44 -9.13 -5.35
N PHE A 98 2.04 -10.40 -5.49
CA PHE A 98 1.47 -11.19 -4.39
C PHE A 98 2.47 -11.49 -3.26
N VAL A 99 3.77 -11.50 -3.54
CA VAL A 99 4.82 -11.75 -2.54
C VAL A 99 5.33 -10.44 -1.93
N SER A 100 5.64 -9.44 -2.75
CA SER A 100 6.29 -8.21 -2.30
C SER A 100 5.36 -7.32 -1.48
N LEU A 101 4.09 -7.17 -1.85
CA LEU A 101 3.16 -6.30 -1.11
C LEU A 101 2.91 -6.80 0.32
N PRO A 102 2.65 -8.09 0.58
CA PRO A 102 2.55 -8.58 1.96
C PRO A 102 3.90 -8.57 2.69
N LEU A 103 4.96 -9.11 2.08
CA LEU A 103 6.22 -9.38 2.81
C LEU A 103 7.13 -8.16 2.94
N LEU A 104 7.20 -7.32 1.91
CA LEU A 104 8.13 -6.19 1.83
C LEU A 104 7.45 -4.85 2.12
N ALA A 105 6.12 -4.76 2.03
CA ALA A 105 5.39 -3.56 2.47
C ALA A 105 4.61 -3.81 3.77
N GLY A 106 3.72 -4.79 3.81
CA GLY A 106 2.83 -5.04 4.95
C GLY A 106 3.55 -5.35 6.27
N ILE A 107 4.48 -6.30 6.25
CA ILE A 107 5.23 -6.70 7.45
C ILE A 107 6.12 -5.55 7.97
N PRO A 108 6.96 -4.91 7.13
CA PRO A 108 7.78 -3.78 7.56
C PRO A 108 6.95 -2.61 8.08
N LEU A 109 5.78 -2.32 7.49
CA LEU A 109 4.87 -1.28 7.98
C LEU A 109 4.43 -1.58 9.42
N ARG A 110 3.93 -2.80 9.69
CA ARG A 110 3.47 -3.19 11.03
C ARG A 110 4.57 -3.08 12.08
N ASP A 111 5.77 -3.54 11.74
CA ASP A 111 6.90 -3.54 12.66
C ASP A 111 7.41 -2.13 12.94
N SER A 112 7.54 -1.33 11.88
CA SER A 112 8.15 -0.02 11.95
C SER A 112 7.26 1.04 12.54
N TRP A 113 5.94 0.97 12.31
CA TRP A 113 5.02 2.05 12.69
C TRP A 113 5.02 2.34 14.19
N LYS A 114 5.26 1.33 15.04
CA LYS A 114 5.37 1.51 16.49
C LYS A 114 6.73 2.06 16.93
N LYS A 115 7.79 1.77 16.19
CA LYS A 115 9.17 2.18 16.49
C LYS A 115 9.49 3.59 15.98
N LEU A 116 8.77 4.03 14.96
CA LEU A 116 8.98 5.32 14.31
C LEU A 116 8.56 6.48 15.22
N ARG A 117 9.45 7.49 15.31
CA ARG A 117 9.15 8.76 15.98
C ARG A 117 7.98 9.48 15.32
N PRO A 118 7.22 10.34 16.04
CA PRO A 118 6.08 11.08 15.47
C PRO A 118 6.43 11.81 14.16
N ILE A 119 7.56 12.51 14.13
CA ILE A 119 8.01 13.22 12.92
C ILE A 119 8.21 12.31 11.70
N GLY A 120 8.66 11.07 11.90
CA GLY A 120 8.79 10.10 10.81
C GLY A 120 7.43 9.66 10.26
N LYS A 121 6.41 9.56 11.13
CA LYS A 121 5.04 9.23 10.72
C LYS A 121 4.46 10.37 9.88
N ASP A 122 4.67 11.61 10.31
CA ASP A 122 4.23 12.80 9.58
C ASP A 122 4.91 12.92 8.22
N ILE A 123 6.23 12.74 8.15
CA ILE A 123 6.97 12.69 6.88
C ILE A 123 6.39 11.63 5.95
N THR A 124 6.12 10.43 6.46
CA THR A 124 5.52 9.34 5.67
C THR A 124 4.13 9.74 5.14
N PHE A 125 3.29 10.34 5.97
CA PHE A 125 1.96 10.84 5.56
C PHE A 125 2.05 11.91 4.47
N TYR A 126 2.89 12.93 4.66
CA TYR A 126 3.04 14.00 3.67
C TYR A 126 3.64 13.51 2.36
N PHE A 127 4.60 12.58 2.43
CA PHE A 127 5.16 11.93 1.25
C PHE A 127 4.06 11.26 0.41
N PHE A 128 3.19 10.43 1.02
CA PHE A 128 2.12 9.77 0.30
C PHE A 128 1.03 10.72 -0.19
N ALA A 129 0.72 11.79 0.56
CA ALA A 129 -0.23 12.81 0.10
C ALA A 129 0.28 13.52 -1.18
N ILE A 130 1.56 13.89 -1.21
CA ILE A 130 2.21 14.49 -2.38
C ILE A 130 2.26 13.49 -3.54
N LEU A 131 2.68 12.25 -3.28
CA LEU A 131 2.74 11.18 -4.27
C LEU A 131 1.36 10.97 -4.92
N PHE A 132 0.31 10.83 -4.12
CA PHE A 132 -1.05 10.61 -4.63
C PHE A 132 -1.61 11.82 -5.36
N PHE A 133 -1.28 13.04 -4.94
CA PHE A 133 -1.62 14.23 -5.72
C PHE A 133 -0.93 14.20 -7.11
N GLY A 134 0.36 13.89 -7.15
CA GLY A 134 1.13 13.77 -8.39
C GLY A 134 0.63 12.65 -9.30
N MET A 135 0.33 11.47 -8.75
CA MET A 135 -0.25 10.35 -9.49
C MET A 135 -1.66 10.67 -9.98
N GLY A 136 -2.48 11.33 -9.16
CA GLY A 136 -3.82 11.77 -9.54
C GLY A 136 -3.78 12.71 -10.74
N TRP A 137 -2.91 13.71 -10.71
CA TRP A 137 -2.67 14.59 -11.85
C TRP A 137 -2.23 13.77 -13.07
N LEU A 138 -1.18 12.96 -12.93
CA LEU A 138 -0.60 12.18 -14.03
C LEU A 138 -1.67 11.31 -14.72
N TYR A 139 -2.52 10.62 -13.97
CA TYR A 139 -3.53 9.75 -14.53
C TYR A 139 -4.70 10.49 -15.20
N ILE A 140 -5.07 11.69 -14.71
CA ILE A 140 -6.16 12.50 -15.26
C ILE A 140 -5.74 13.24 -16.54
N ASP A 141 -4.56 13.86 -16.52
CA ASP A 141 -4.13 14.84 -17.52
C ASP A 141 -3.15 14.27 -18.55
N SER A 142 -2.71 13.01 -18.41
CA SER A 142 -1.86 12.38 -19.42
C SER A 142 -2.58 12.34 -20.77
N PRO A 143 -1.97 12.89 -21.85
CA PRO A 143 -2.56 12.87 -23.19
C PRO A 143 -2.52 11.48 -23.84
N VAL A 144 -1.83 10.54 -23.21
CA VAL A 144 -1.69 9.15 -23.65
C VAL A 144 -2.21 8.19 -22.57
N GLN A 145 -2.65 7.03 -23.02
CA GLN A 145 -3.00 5.92 -22.14
C GLN A 145 -1.73 5.34 -21.52
N LEU A 146 -1.66 5.31 -20.19
CA LEU A 146 -0.49 4.90 -19.41
C LEU A 146 -0.41 3.39 -19.19
N CYS A 147 -1.55 2.69 -19.25
CA CYS A 147 -1.67 1.25 -19.05
C CYS A 147 -2.43 0.63 -20.22
N ASN A 148 -1.82 -0.35 -20.91
CA ASN A 148 -2.41 -0.94 -22.11
C ASN A 148 -3.59 -1.87 -21.80
N ASN A 149 -3.57 -2.49 -20.63
CA ASN A 149 -4.59 -3.44 -20.21
C ASN A 149 -5.88 -2.81 -19.64
N TYR A 150 -5.93 -1.48 -19.48
CA TYR A 150 -7.08 -0.76 -18.90
C TYR A 150 -7.61 0.34 -19.80
N LEU A 151 -8.89 0.65 -19.73
CA LEU A 151 -9.48 1.72 -20.53
C LEU A 151 -9.07 3.11 -20.00
N VAL A 152 -9.02 4.11 -20.89
CA VAL A 152 -8.73 5.52 -20.53
C VAL A 152 -9.69 6.05 -19.47
N ILE A 153 -10.97 5.66 -19.51
CA ILE A 153 -11.94 6.09 -18.49
C ILE A 153 -11.62 5.51 -17.10
N GLU A 154 -11.08 4.30 -17.03
CA GLU A 154 -10.64 3.69 -15.78
C GLU A 154 -9.38 4.38 -15.25
N GLN A 155 -8.48 4.76 -16.15
CA GLN A 155 -7.31 5.57 -15.82
C GLN A 155 -7.70 6.90 -15.15
N ILE A 156 -8.63 7.64 -15.77
CA ILE A 156 -9.12 8.91 -15.22
C ILE A 156 -9.81 8.67 -13.87
N THR A 157 -10.59 7.59 -13.75
CA THR A 157 -11.27 7.21 -12.50
C THR A 157 -10.27 6.89 -11.38
N LEU A 158 -9.20 6.15 -11.69
CA LEU A 158 -8.11 5.90 -10.75
C LEU A 158 -7.43 7.21 -10.34
N GLY A 159 -7.18 8.13 -11.29
CA GLY A 159 -6.59 9.43 -11.01
C GLY A 159 -7.41 10.25 -10.02
N TRP A 160 -8.74 10.27 -10.18
CA TRP A 160 -9.64 10.85 -9.18
C TRP A 160 -9.59 10.10 -7.84
N GLY A 161 -9.48 8.77 -7.85
CA GLY A 161 -9.29 7.97 -6.63
C GLY A 161 -8.04 8.38 -5.84
N PHE A 162 -6.92 8.59 -6.53
CA PHE A 162 -5.69 9.10 -5.90
C PHE A 162 -5.87 10.51 -5.34
N LEU A 163 -6.48 11.42 -6.11
CA LEU A 163 -6.70 12.80 -5.68
C LEU A 163 -7.62 12.88 -4.46
N THR A 164 -8.73 12.13 -4.46
CA THR A 164 -9.64 12.02 -3.32
C THR A 164 -8.90 11.47 -2.09
N THR A 165 -8.09 10.42 -2.25
CA THR A 165 -7.30 9.86 -1.14
C THR A 165 -6.32 10.90 -0.58
N ALA A 166 -5.61 11.64 -1.43
CA ALA A 166 -4.71 12.71 -1.01
C ALA A 166 -5.44 13.82 -0.24
N ILE A 167 -6.60 14.26 -0.74
CA ILE A 167 -7.44 15.27 -0.07
C ILE A 167 -7.88 14.76 1.31
N CYS A 168 -8.37 13.52 1.41
CA CYS A 168 -8.74 12.93 2.70
C CYS A 168 -7.56 12.87 3.68
N MET A 169 -6.35 12.56 3.22
CA MET A 169 -5.15 12.58 4.05
C MET A 169 -4.81 13.99 4.57
N VAL A 170 -4.95 15.01 3.72
CA VAL A 170 -4.76 16.41 4.12
C VAL A 170 -5.81 16.84 5.14
N ILE A 171 -7.09 16.55 4.88
CA ILE A 171 -8.20 16.85 5.80
C ILE A 171 -7.93 16.18 7.16
N TYR A 172 -7.52 14.91 7.18
CA TYR A 172 -7.18 14.19 8.40
C TYR A 172 -6.05 14.88 9.19
N LYS A 173 -4.99 15.34 8.51
CA LYS A 173 -3.88 16.06 9.17
C LYS A 173 -4.30 17.44 9.68
N VAL A 174 -5.10 18.17 8.92
CA VAL A 174 -5.69 19.43 9.37
C VAL A 174 -6.56 19.20 10.60
N TYR A 175 -7.43 18.19 10.58
CA TYR A 175 -8.28 17.85 11.71
C TYR A 175 -7.48 17.61 12.99
N ILE A 176 -6.43 16.77 12.95
CA ILE A 176 -5.59 16.48 14.14
C ILE A 176 -4.79 17.71 14.59
N ALA A 177 -4.44 18.63 13.70
CA ALA A 177 -3.74 19.85 14.07
C ALA A 177 -4.61 20.81 14.90
N PHE A 178 -5.93 20.80 14.67
CA PHE A 178 -6.89 21.67 15.36
C PHE A 178 -7.66 20.97 16.49
N VAL A 179 -7.83 19.66 16.42
CA VAL A 179 -8.58 18.85 17.38
C VAL A 179 -7.61 17.90 18.06
N ASP A 180 -7.39 18.11 19.35
CA ASP A 180 -6.60 17.21 20.19
C ASP A 180 -7.42 15.92 20.48
N PRO A 181 -7.10 14.78 19.84
CA PRO A 181 -7.88 13.56 19.99
C PRO A 181 -7.76 12.98 21.41
N SER A 182 -6.68 13.31 22.13
CA SER A 182 -6.42 12.80 23.49
C SER A 182 -7.41 13.30 24.53
N LYS A 183 -8.22 14.31 24.20
CA LYS A 183 -9.29 14.82 25.06
C LYS A 183 -10.59 14.02 24.96
N TYR A 184 -10.68 13.10 24.01
CA TYR A 184 -11.89 12.33 23.71
C TYR A 184 -11.66 10.80 23.70
N GLU A 185 -10.43 10.34 23.93
CA GLU A 185 -10.04 8.93 24.17
C GLU A 185 -9.98 8.62 25.67
#